data_AF-H1YI54-F1
#
_entry.id   AF-H1YI54-F1
#
_cell.length_a   1.000
_cell.length_b   1.000
_cell.length_c   1.000
_cell.angle_alpha   90.00
_cell.angle_beta   90.00
_cell.angle_gamma   90.00
#
_symmetry.space_group_name_H-M   'P 1'
#
loop_
_entity.id
_entity.type
_entity.pdbx_description
1 polymer ?
#
loop_
_entity_poly.entity_id
_entity_poly.type
_entity_poly.pdbx_seq_one_letter_code
_entity_poly.pdbx_strand_id
1 'polypeptide(L)'
;MPPSLRNPTRLGDFILSTFMDEWHYLNSLRLHSGQIQQVPFDVILNDNPMDIADGVSRVETKFGMIFFDLFENLVIKHYNDDTVKLMFYTEIKNPNKPLNFFRQLQEELGGGWHYDPKFSTFQMIDKVTNLAKGKFESASDQVFHTWHHADFSFSLNFQIDPLRRLVFSVSHKVKKEIDRSVRAKGTLVPFIKNDLNKVLLNEALKEVPHLEDGKIKFTDYYYQLNEPEFGIFERAELKVFSNHKQIGPNTHSVVTYYSKYEVNTDKVLRLIDQLVDIYGTDDYGSRELELHEVEFIDKSESWTGRSWLVNQHHALQDLSNPSEYTVYQVRIGLDNIGNADDLGLNLSINGFNSLLEYDALMKAN
;
A
#
# COMPACT_ATOMS: atom_id res chain seq x y z
N MET A 1 11.71 -8.33 -40.97
CA MET A 1 10.56 -7.84 -40.17
C MET A 1 9.98 -6.63 -40.87
N PRO A 2 8.65 -6.47 -40.94
CA PRO A 2 8.05 -5.23 -41.44
C PRO A 2 8.51 -4.05 -40.58
N PRO A 3 8.67 -2.85 -41.15
CA PRO A 3 9.09 -1.67 -40.40
C PRO A 3 8.04 -1.35 -39.33
N SER A 4 8.50 -1.21 -38.08
CA SER A 4 7.66 -0.83 -36.95
C SER A 4 7.07 0.57 -37.19
N LEU A 5 5.75 0.69 -37.03
CA LEU A 5 5.05 1.97 -37.15
C LEU A 5 5.27 2.79 -35.90
N ARG A 6 5.60 4.08 -36.03
CA ARG A 6 5.67 4.97 -34.87
C ARG A 6 4.26 5.38 -34.44
N ASN A 7 3.99 5.27 -33.14
CA ASN A 7 2.80 5.86 -32.55
C ASN A 7 2.93 7.39 -32.58
N PRO A 8 1.90 8.15 -32.99
CA PRO A 8 1.99 9.60 -33.08
C PRO A 8 1.91 10.32 -31.72
N THR A 9 1.49 9.66 -30.65
CA THR A 9 1.37 10.26 -29.31
C THR A 9 2.74 10.44 -28.67
N ARG A 10 3.06 11.68 -28.27
CA ARG A 10 4.27 12.00 -27.49
C ARG A 10 4.06 11.66 -26.02
N LEU A 11 5.17 11.46 -25.29
CA LEU A 11 5.11 11.16 -23.85
C LEU A 11 4.33 12.23 -23.07
N GLY A 12 4.65 13.51 -23.27
CA GLY A 12 3.95 14.62 -22.63
C GLY A 12 2.46 14.65 -22.94
N ASP A 13 2.05 14.42 -24.21
CA ASP A 13 0.62 14.35 -24.58
C ASP A 13 -0.10 13.22 -23.84
N PHE A 14 0.55 12.06 -23.71
CA PHE A 14 0.00 10.92 -22.97
C PHE A 14 -0.11 11.21 -21.48
N ILE A 15 0.94 11.79 -20.86
CA ILE A 15 0.93 12.17 -19.45
C ILE A 15 -0.15 13.22 -19.19
N LEU A 16 -0.23 14.28 -20.00
CA LEU A 16 -1.28 15.30 -19.88
C LEU A 16 -2.69 14.71 -19.96
N SER A 17 -2.88 13.65 -20.76
CA SER A 17 -4.19 13.00 -20.83
C SER A 17 -4.63 12.39 -19.50
N THR A 18 -3.71 11.96 -18.62
CA THR A 18 -4.05 11.34 -17.33
C THR A 18 -4.60 12.35 -16.31
N PHE A 19 -4.60 13.64 -16.64
CA PHE A 19 -5.22 14.70 -15.83
C PHE A 19 -6.68 14.96 -16.22
N MET A 20 -7.26 14.16 -17.12
CA MET A 20 -8.65 14.28 -17.56
C MET A 20 -9.56 13.30 -16.81
N ASP A 21 -10.76 13.75 -16.41
CA ASP A 21 -11.71 12.98 -15.60
C ASP A 21 -12.18 11.66 -16.26
N GLU A 22 -12.30 11.62 -17.59
CA GLU A 22 -12.74 10.44 -18.35
C GLU A 22 -11.57 9.84 -19.16
N TRP A 23 -10.51 9.46 -18.46
CA TRP A 23 -9.33 8.93 -19.14
C TRP A 23 -9.60 7.57 -19.80
N HIS A 24 -9.18 7.43 -21.06
CA HIS A 24 -9.31 6.21 -21.82
C HIS A 24 -8.04 5.93 -22.62
N TYR A 25 -7.31 4.88 -22.25
CA TYR A 25 -5.97 4.60 -22.79
C TYR A 25 -5.92 4.49 -24.32
N LEU A 26 -6.96 3.93 -24.97
CA LEU A 26 -6.99 3.84 -26.43
C LEU A 26 -6.98 5.22 -27.08
N ASN A 27 -7.71 6.17 -26.50
CA ASN A 27 -7.80 7.53 -27.04
C ASN A 27 -6.48 8.27 -26.81
N SER A 28 -5.93 8.17 -25.59
CA SER A 28 -4.64 8.76 -25.23
C SER A 28 -3.51 8.26 -26.12
N LEU A 29 -3.48 6.96 -26.40
CA LEU A 29 -2.47 6.35 -27.27
C LEU A 29 -2.83 6.40 -28.76
N ARG A 30 -3.95 7.02 -29.13
CA ARG A 30 -4.46 7.06 -30.52
C ARG A 30 -4.49 5.67 -31.17
N LEU A 31 -4.90 4.68 -30.39
CA LEU A 31 -5.09 3.31 -30.83
C LEU A 31 -6.56 3.04 -31.16
N HIS A 32 -6.78 2.12 -32.08
CA HIS A 32 -8.09 1.57 -32.36
C HIS A 32 -8.19 0.16 -31.79
N SER A 33 -9.39 -0.27 -31.37
CA SER A 33 -9.61 -1.60 -30.79
C SER A 33 -9.09 -2.73 -31.69
N GLY A 34 -9.30 -2.63 -33.01
CA GLY A 34 -8.81 -3.60 -34.00
C GLY A 34 -7.27 -3.65 -34.16
N GLN A 35 -6.52 -2.74 -33.54
CA GLN A 35 -5.07 -2.78 -33.53
C GLN A 35 -4.51 -3.56 -32.34
N ILE A 36 -5.33 -3.80 -31.31
CA ILE A 36 -4.97 -4.50 -30.09
C ILE A 36 -5.41 -5.96 -30.19
N GLN A 37 -4.56 -6.86 -29.70
CA GLN A 37 -4.83 -8.29 -29.68
C GLN A 37 -5.10 -8.72 -28.24
N GLN A 38 -6.30 -9.24 -27.99
CA GLN A 38 -6.62 -9.87 -26.72
C GLN A 38 -5.91 -11.23 -26.64
N VAL A 39 -5.22 -11.48 -25.53
CA VAL A 39 -4.59 -12.77 -25.26
C VAL A 39 -5.66 -13.75 -24.77
N PRO A 40 -5.75 -14.96 -25.34
CA PRO A 40 -6.70 -15.97 -24.85
C PRO A 40 -6.46 -16.30 -23.38
N PHE A 41 -7.52 -16.49 -22.60
CA PHE A 41 -7.42 -16.75 -21.17
C PHE A 41 -6.57 -17.99 -20.84
N ASP A 42 -6.69 -19.06 -21.63
CA ASP A 42 -5.88 -20.28 -21.46
C ASP A 42 -4.37 -20.02 -21.59
N VAL A 43 -3.97 -19.05 -22.41
CA VAL A 43 -2.55 -18.67 -22.55
C VAL A 43 -2.09 -17.93 -21.30
N ILE A 44 -2.92 -17.04 -20.74
CA ILE A 44 -2.60 -16.33 -19.48
C ILE A 44 -2.44 -17.36 -18.34
N LEU A 45 -3.38 -18.30 -18.24
CA LEU A 45 -3.39 -19.33 -17.19
C LEU A 45 -2.15 -20.24 -17.24
N ASN A 46 -1.71 -20.63 -18.43
CA ASN A 46 -0.59 -21.56 -18.60
C ASN A 46 0.78 -20.86 -18.58
N ASP A 47 0.90 -19.70 -19.23
CA ASP A 47 2.20 -19.05 -19.43
C ASP A 47 2.51 -18.01 -18.34
N ASN A 48 1.50 -17.44 -17.68
CA ASN A 48 1.65 -16.44 -16.63
C ASN A 48 0.65 -16.68 -15.48
N PRO A 49 0.69 -17.85 -14.81
CA PRO A 49 -0.26 -18.15 -13.72
C PRO A 49 -0.22 -17.13 -12.58
N MET A 50 0.93 -16.46 -12.38
CA MET A 50 1.06 -15.36 -11.42
C MET A 50 0.17 -14.16 -11.77
N ASP A 51 -0.08 -13.88 -13.05
CA ASP A 51 -0.99 -12.79 -13.44
C ASP A 51 -2.43 -13.08 -12.97
N ILE A 52 -2.86 -14.34 -13.05
CA ILE A 52 -4.18 -14.75 -12.54
C ILE A 52 -4.23 -14.62 -11.02
N ALA A 53 -3.16 -15.05 -10.32
CA ALA A 53 -3.04 -14.88 -8.89
C ALA A 53 -3.14 -13.38 -8.50
N ASP A 54 -2.48 -12.51 -9.26
CA ASP A 54 -2.51 -11.04 -9.12
C ASP A 54 -3.87 -10.40 -9.47
N GLY A 55 -4.88 -11.21 -9.80
CA GLY A 55 -6.23 -10.73 -10.08
C GLY A 55 -6.40 -10.15 -11.50
N VAL A 56 -5.49 -10.45 -12.43
CA VAL A 56 -5.62 -10.06 -13.84
C VAL A 56 -6.74 -10.88 -14.49
N SER A 57 -7.77 -10.19 -14.95
CA SER A 57 -8.95 -10.77 -15.59
C SER A 57 -8.82 -10.83 -17.11
N ARG A 58 -8.07 -9.89 -17.71
CA ARG A 58 -7.88 -9.80 -19.15
C ARG A 58 -6.51 -9.19 -19.48
N VAL A 59 -5.83 -9.77 -20.46
CA VAL A 59 -4.59 -9.25 -21.03
C VAL A 59 -4.80 -8.90 -22.51
N GLU A 60 -4.33 -7.73 -22.90
CA GLU A 60 -4.30 -7.28 -24.28
C GLU A 60 -2.89 -6.84 -24.67
N THR A 61 -2.56 -6.91 -25.95
CA THR A 61 -1.21 -6.65 -26.44
C THR A 61 -1.19 -5.82 -27.72
N LYS A 62 -0.16 -4.98 -27.85
CA LYS A 62 0.17 -4.27 -29.08
C LYS A 62 1.67 -4.34 -29.33
N PHE A 63 2.06 -5.13 -30.33
CA PHE A 63 3.44 -5.27 -30.78
C PHE A 63 3.67 -4.58 -32.14
N GLY A 64 4.94 -4.30 -32.45
CA GLY A 64 5.35 -3.74 -33.74
C GLY A 64 5.01 -2.25 -33.91
N MET A 65 4.72 -1.56 -32.82
CA MET A 65 4.48 -0.12 -32.78
C MET A 65 5.42 0.52 -31.77
N ILE A 66 6.09 1.61 -32.16
CA ILE A 66 7.00 2.35 -31.28
C ILE A 66 6.21 3.43 -30.53
N PHE A 67 6.08 3.27 -29.21
CA PHE A 67 5.53 4.24 -28.28
C PHE A 67 6.61 5.13 -27.70
N PHE A 68 6.34 6.44 -27.63
CA PHE A 68 7.23 7.44 -27.03
C PHE A 68 8.66 7.41 -27.59
N ASP A 69 8.79 7.12 -28.90
CA ASP A 69 10.05 6.94 -29.63
C ASP A 69 11.02 5.89 -29.05
N LEU A 70 10.54 4.99 -28.16
CA LEU A 70 11.40 4.06 -27.44
C LEU A 70 10.84 2.63 -27.32
N PHE A 71 9.59 2.48 -26.91
CA PHE A 71 9.05 1.18 -26.53
C PHE A 71 8.35 0.50 -27.70
N GLU A 72 8.75 -0.73 -28.04
CA GLU A 72 8.24 -1.45 -29.22
C GLU A 72 7.02 -2.33 -28.91
N ASN A 73 6.74 -2.50 -27.62
CA ASN A 73 5.72 -3.41 -27.12
C ASN A 73 4.89 -2.71 -26.04
N LEU A 74 3.60 -2.99 -26.06
CA LEU A 74 2.65 -2.63 -25.02
C LEU A 74 1.88 -3.89 -24.62
N VAL A 75 1.85 -4.15 -23.32
CA VAL A 75 0.95 -5.12 -22.68
C VAL A 75 -0.02 -4.34 -21.79
N ILE A 76 -1.29 -4.71 -21.83
CA ILE A 76 -2.37 -4.05 -21.09
C ILE A 76 -2.99 -5.12 -20.20
N LYS A 77 -2.92 -4.92 -18.89
CA LYS A 77 -3.54 -5.81 -17.90
C LYS A 77 -4.76 -5.11 -17.32
N HIS A 78 -5.89 -5.80 -17.36
CA HIS A 78 -7.12 -5.41 -16.69
C HIS A 78 -7.30 -6.31 -15.48
N TYR A 79 -7.55 -5.71 -14.32
CA TYR A 79 -7.69 -6.40 -13.05
C TYR A 79 -9.18 -6.52 -12.67
N ASN A 80 -9.48 -7.37 -11.70
CA ASN A 80 -10.85 -7.56 -11.19
C ASN A 80 -11.43 -6.34 -10.46
N ASP A 81 -10.57 -5.44 -9.98
CA ASP A 81 -10.92 -4.19 -9.28
C ASP A 81 -11.05 -3.00 -10.25
N ASP A 82 -11.22 -3.28 -11.55
CA ASP A 82 -11.23 -2.31 -12.64
C ASP A 82 -9.92 -1.51 -12.82
N THR A 83 -8.85 -1.84 -12.10
CA THR A 83 -7.52 -1.27 -12.34
C THR A 83 -7.04 -1.66 -13.74
N VAL A 84 -6.48 -0.69 -14.47
CA VAL A 84 -5.84 -0.91 -15.77
C VAL A 84 -4.36 -0.58 -15.68
N LYS A 85 -3.50 -1.51 -16.06
CA LYS A 85 -2.04 -1.33 -16.11
C LYS A 85 -1.52 -1.45 -17.52
N LEU A 86 -0.97 -0.36 -18.04
CA LEU A 86 -0.22 -0.31 -19.29
C LEU A 86 1.25 -0.57 -19.02
N MET A 87 1.84 -1.54 -19.72
CA MET A 87 3.25 -1.90 -19.60
C MET A 87 3.93 -1.76 -20.95
N PHE A 88 4.64 -0.66 -21.14
CA PHE A 88 5.47 -0.39 -22.30
C PHE A 88 6.85 -0.98 -22.07
N TYR A 89 7.36 -1.82 -22.97
CA TYR A 89 8.69 -2.40 -22.79
C TYR A 89 9.48 -2.60 -24.09
N THR A 90 10.80 -2.62 -23.95
CA THR A 90 11.75 -2.82 -25.05
C THR A 90 13.08 -3.35 -24.52
N GLU A 91 13.90 -3.91 -25.41
CA GLU A 91 15.28 -4.30 -25.10
C GLU A 91 16.24 -3.15 -25.43
N ILE A 92 17.03 -2.72 -24.44
CA ILE A 92 17.93 -1.57 -24.53
C ILE A 92 19.38 -2.00 -24.41
N LYS A 93 20.17 -1.70 -25.44
CA LYS A 93 21.64 -1.85 -25.43
C LYS A 93 22.38 -0.52 -25.27
N ASN A 94 21.72 0.60 -25.55
CA ASN A 94 22.31 1.94 -25.47
C ASN A 94 21.85 2.62 -24.17
N PRO A 95 22.74 2.88 -23.19
CA PRO A 95 22.35 3.47 -21.91
C PRO A 95 21.85 4.91 -22.00
N ASN A 96 22.15 5.64 -23.08
CA ASN A 96 21.64 7.00 -23.25
C ASN A 96 20.11 7.03 -23.47
N LYS A 97 19.53 5.96 -24.04
CA LYS A 97 18.07 5.87 -24.25
C LYS A 97 17.28 5.90 -22.93
N PRO A 98 17.52 5.01 -21.95
CA PRO A 98 16.81 5.01 -20.67
C PRO A 98 17.07 6.30 -19.89
N LEU A 99 18.30 6.83 -19.89
CA LEU A 99 18.63 8.10 -19.22
C LEU A 99 17.87 9.29 -19.84
N ASN A 100 17.77 9.35 -21.17
CA ASN A 100 17.00 10.39 -21.84
C ASN A 100 15.50 10.27 -21.58
N PHE A 101 14.96 9.05 -21.60
CA PHE A 101 13.55 8.82 -21.28
C PHE A 101 13.23 9.18 -19.82
N PHE A 102 14.11 8.81 -18.89
CA PHE A 102 14.02 9.21 -17.50
C PHE A 102 13.99 10.73 -17.34
N ARG A 103 14.88 11.46 -18.02
CA ARG A 103 14.90 12.93 -18.01
C ARG A 103 13.60 13.53 -18.56
N GLN A 104 13.03 12.97 -19.63
CA GLN A 104 11.72 13.41 -20.13
C GLN A 104 10.62 13.19 -19.09
N LEU A 105 10.59 12.03 -18.42
CA LEU A 105 9.66 11.81 -17.30
C LEU A 105 9.88 12.81 -16.17
N GLN A 106 11.13 13.17 -15.87
CA GLN A 106 11.41 14.19 -14.84
C GLN A 106 10.93 15.59 -15.22
N GLU A 107 11.00 15.94 -16.50
CA GLU A 107 10.46 17.21 -17.02
C GLU A 107 8.92 17.27 -16.90
N GLU A 108 8.24 16.14 -17.10
CA GLU A 108 6.76 16.05 -17.09
C GLU A 108 6.17 15.78 -15.69
N LEU A 109 6.82 14.96 -14.86
CA LEU A 109 6.31 14.44 -13.58
C LEU A 109 7.16 14.82 -12.35
N GLY A 110 8.30 15.49 -12.55
CA GLY A 110 9.24 15.84 -11.48
C GLY A 110 10.20 14.70 -11.09
N GLY A 111 10.89 14.84 -9.94
CA GLY A 111 12.06 14.02 -9.60
C GLY A 111 11.83 12.50 -9.42
N GLY A 112 10.62 12.09 -9.05
CA GLY A 112 10.26 10.69 -8.77
C GLY A 112 10.78 10.17 -7.44
N TRP A 113 10.13 9.12 -6.94
CA TRP A 113 10.46 8.43 -5.69
C TRP A 113 11.24 7.15 -6.00
N HIS A 114 12.22 6.82 -5.17
CA HIS A 114 13.03 5.59 -5.30
C HIS A 114 13.50 5.05 -3.94
N TYR A 115 12.70 5.24 -2.88
CA TYR A 115 13.07 4.90 -1.50
C TYR A 115 12.95 3.39 -1.19
N ASP A 116 13.33 2.53 -2.12
CA ASP A 116 13.42 1.09 -1.85
C ASP A 116 14.90 0.71 -1.82
N PRO A 117 15.46 0.29 -0.66
CA PRO A 117 16.85 -0.17 -0.55
C PRO A 117 17.20 -1.30 -1.54
N LYS A 118 16.19 -2.01 -2.05
CA LYS A 118 16.32 -3.08 -3.04
C LYS A 118 16.61 -2.55 -4.45
N PHE A 119 16.47 -1.27 -4.75
CA PHE A 119 16.66 -0.75 -6.10
C PHE A 119 17.67 0.40 -6.17
N SER A 120 18.44 0.39 -7.24
CA SER A 120 19.26 1.52 -7.65
C SER A 120 18.41 2.62 -8.31
N THR A 121 18.98 3.81 -8.46
CA THR A 121 18.33 4.99 -9.09
C THR A 121 18.83 5.23 -10.51
N PHE A 122 17.98 5.80 -11.39
CA PHE A 122 18.40 6.22 -12.74
C PHE A 122 19.45 7.34 -12.72
N GLN A 123 19.64 8.00 -11.56
CA GLN A 123 20.73 8.95 -11.34
C GLN A 123 22.11 8.26 -11.25
N MET A 124 22.16 6.95 -10.95
CA MET A 124 23.39 6.16 -10.95
C MET A 124 23.71 5.67 -12.38
N ILE A 125 24.33 6.56 -13.17
CA ILE A 125 24.64 6.34 -14.60
C ILE A 125 25.42 5.03 -14.84
N ASP A 126 26.33 4.65 -13.95
CA ASP A 126 27.11 3.42 -14.07
C ASP A 126 26.24 2.16 -13.97
N LYS A 127 25.25 2.15 -13.06
CA LYS A 127 24.30 1.03 -12.92
C LYS A 127 23.47 0.88 -14.20
N VAL A 128 22.92 1.99 -14.72
CA VAL A 128 22.19 2.01 -16.00
C VAL A 128 23.07 1.53 -17.16
N THR A 129 24.34 1.94 -17.18
CA THR A 129 25.31 1.52 -18.19
C THR A 129 25.63 0.04 -18.13
N ASN A 130 25.78 -0.53 -16.94
CA ASN A 130 26.03 -1.94 -16.74
C ASN A 130 24.83 -2.79 -17.17
N LEU A 131 23.61 -2.40 -16.78
CA LEU A 131 22.39 -3.07 -17.20
C LEU A 131 22.21 -3.06 -18.73
N ALA A 132 22.46 -1.93 -19.39
CA ALA A 132 22.41 -1.84 -20.85
C ALA A 132 23.44 -2.75 -21.54
N LYS A 133 24.59 -3.00 -20.89
CA LYS A 133 25.60 -3.98 -21.33
C LYS A 133 25.19 -5.43 -21.02
N GLY A 134 24.13 -5.65 -20.25
CA GLY A 134 23.68 -6.96 -19.78
C GLY A 134 24.53 -7.48 -18.61
N LYS A 135 24.98 -6.58 -17.73
CA LYS A 135 25.81 -6.89 -16.55
C LYS A 135 25.11 -6.39 -15.28
N PHE A 136 25.12 -7.20 -14.23
CA PHE A 136 24.69 -6.84 -12.88
C PHE A 136 25.49 -7.68 -11.87
N GLU A 137 25.63 -7.18 -10.64
CA GLU A 137 26.36 -7.84 -9.53
C GLU A 137 25.40 -8.46 -8.51
N SER A 138 24.26 -7.82 -8.27
CA SER A 138 23.27 -8.26 -7.29
C SER A 138 21.85 -7.83 -7.70
N ALA A 139 20.85 -8.34 -6.98
CA ALA A 139 19.45 -7.92 -7.18
C ALA A 139 19.26 -6.41 -6.99
N SER A 140 20.08 -5.76 -6.16
CA SER A 140 20.01 -4.32 -5.89
C SER A 140 20.46 -3.43 -7.05
N ASP A 141 21.02 -4.03 -8.11
CA ASP A 141 21.42 -3.32 -9.32
C ASP A 141 20.25 -3.00 -10.24
N GLN A 142 19.08 -3.61 -10.02
CA GLN A 142 17.87 -3.24 -10.71
C GLN A 142 17.54 -1.77 -10.43
N VAL A 143 17.21 -1.01 -11.48
CA VAL A 143 17.02 0.44 -11.39
C VAL A 143 15.54 0.77 -11.46
N PHE A 144 15.02 1.54 -10.49
CA PHE A 144 13.58 1.83 -10.39
C PHE A 144 13.30 3.26 -9.95
N HIS A 145 12.30 3.90 -10.57
CA HIS A 145 11.66 5.15 -10.10
C HIS A 145 10.15 5.04 -10.24
N THR A 146 9.42 5.65 -9.31
CA THR A 146 7.95 5.75 -9.36
C THR A 146 7.46 7.18 -9.13
N TRP A 147 6.32 7.51 -9.71
CA TRP A 147 5.60 8.77 -9.54
C TRP A 147 4.13 8.45 -9.29
N HIS A 148 3.48 9.26 -8.46
CA HIS A 148 2.07 9.13 -8.16
C HIS A 148 1.38 10.47 -8.45
N HIS A 149 0.27 10.42 -9.17
CA HIS A 149 -0.57 11.57 -9.42
C HIS A 149 -2.03 11.14 -9.45
N ALA A 150 -2.83 11.64 -8.50
CA ALA A 150 -4.23 11.25 -8.32
C ALA A 150 -4.37 9.71 -8.36
N ASP A 151 -5.20 9.21 -9.26
CA ASP A 151 -5.51 7.80 -9.43
C ASP A 151 -4.50 7.05 -10.33
N PHE A 152 -3.41 7.71 -10.72
CA PHE A 152 -2.35 7.15 -11.57
C PHE A 152 -1.04 6.92 -10.81
N SER A 153 -0.40 5.79 -11.12
CA SER A 153 0.99 5.52 -10.78
C SER A 153 1.81 5.29 -12.04
N PHE A 154 2.95 5.95 -12.15
CA PHE A 154 3.91 5.78 -13.23
C PHE A 154 5.16 5.14 -12.66
N SER A 155 5.72 4.15 -13.33
CA SER A 155 6.95 3.51 -12.88
C SER A 155 7.89 3.23 -14.04
N LEU A 156 9.16 3.60 -13.89
CA LEU A 156 10.21 3.25 -14.84
C LEU A 156 11.14 2.24 -14.16
N ASN A 157 11.36 1.10 -14.81
CA ASN A 157 12.14 0.00 -14.28
C ASN A 157 13.12 -0.53 -15.34
N PHE A 158 14.42 -0.52 -15.04
CA PHE A 158 15.43 -1.21 -15.82
C PHE A 158 15.76 -2.54 -15.15
N GLN A 159 15.22 -3.62 -15.72
CA GLN A 159 15.19 -4.94 -15.09
C GLN A 159 16.52 -5.70 -15.27
N ILE A 160 16.83 -6.53 -14.28
CA ILE A 160 17.88 -7.54 -14.34
C ILE A 160 17.37 -8.87 -14.91
N ASP A 161 16.06 -9.12 -14.84
CA ASP A 161 15.43 -10.30 -15.41
C ASP A 161 14.09 -9.93 -16.10
N PRO A 162 13.97 -10.11 -17.43
CA PRO A 162 15.06 -10.44 -18.35
C PRO A 162 16.03 -9.26 -18.50
N LEU A 163 17.31 -9.58 -18.72
CA LEU A 163 18.35 -8.58 -18.91
C LEU A 163 18.04 -7.62 -20.06
N ARG A 164 18.53 -6.38 -19.90
CA ARG A 164 18.39 -5.29 -20.89
C ARG A 164 16.94 -4.85 -21.12
N ARG A 165 15.97 -5.31 -20.33
CA ARG A 165 14.59 -4.88 -20.48
C ARG A 165 14.32 -3.58 -19.72
N LEU A 166 13.94 -2.54 -20.46
CA LEU A 166 13.38 -1.33 -19.89
C LEU A 166 11.86 -1.43 -19.94
N VAL A 167 11.20 -1.18 -18.81
CA VAL A 167 9.75 -1.19 -18.66
C VAL A 167 9.29 0.16 -18.12
N PHE A 168 8.38 0.80 -18.83
CA PHE A 168 7.60 1.92 -18.34
C PHE A 168 6.17 1.44 -18.11
N SER A 169 5.71 1.50 -16.86
CA SER A 169 4.36 1.08 -16.46
C SER A 169 3.52 2.28 -16.04
N VAL A 170 2.25 2.25 -16.41
CA VAL A 170 1.26 3.26 -16.03
C VAL A 170 0.04 2.51 -15.54
N SER A 171 -0.27 2.61 -14.24
CA SER A 171 -1.45 2.02 -13.65
C SER A 171 -2.46 3.13 -13.39
N HIS A 172 -3.71 2.92 -13.81
CA HIS A 172 -4.87 3.72 -13.46
C HIS A 172 -5.73 2.89 -12.51
N LYS A 173 -5.83 3.31 -11.25
CA LYS A 173 -6.66 2.66 -10.25
C LYS A 173 -8.04 3.32 -10.27
N VAL A 174 -9.11 2.54 -10.31
CA VAL A 174 -10.44 3.12 -10.11
C VAL A 174 -10.55 3.56 -8.65
N LYS A 175 -10.99 4.80 -8.43
CA LYS A 175 -11.21 5.33 -7.09
C LYS A 175 -12.25 4.46 -6.39
N LYS A 176 -11.83 3.76 -5.33
CA LYS A 176 -12.75 3.00 -4.49
C LYS A 176 -13.66 3.96 -3.72
N GLU A 177 -14.94 3.64 -3.66
CA GLU A 177 -15.89 4.42 -2.86
C GLU A 177 -15.70 4.10 -1.37
N ILE A 178 -15.47 5.14 -0.57
CA ILE A 178 -15.39 5.00 0.89
C ILE A 178 -16.81 4.91 1.43
N ASP A 179 -17.15 3.79 2.07
CA ASP A 179 -18.45 3.66 2.75
C ASP A 179 -18.47 4.54 4.00
N ARG A 180 -19.24 5.63 3.95
CA ARG A 180 -19.40 6.59 5.06
C ARG A 180 -20.69 6.40 5.85
N SER A 181 -21.36 5.25 5.71
CA SER A 181 -22.52 4.93 6.54
C SER A 181 -22.13 4.84 8.03
N VAL A 182 -23.05 5.20 8.92
CA VAL A 182 -22.83 5.01 10.37
C VAL A 182 -22.74 3.52 10.66
N ARG A 183 -21.69 3.09 11.40
CA ARG A 183 -21.50 1.66 11.69
C ARG A 183 -22.50 1.19 12.75
N ALA A 184 -23.20 0.10 12.46
CA ALA A 184 -24.20 -0.46 13.36
C ALA A 184 -23.74 -1.74 14.08
N LYS A 185 -22.59 -2.31 13.70
CA LYS A 185 -22.10 -3.60 14.18
C LYS A 185 -21.22 -3.52 15.44
N GLY A 186 -21.22 -2.37 16.12
CA GLY A 186 -20.50 -2.16 17.38
C GLY A 186 -19.06 -1.70 17.20
N THR A 187 -18.18 -2.17 18.08
CA THR A 187 -16.76 -1.81 18.15
C THR A 187 -15.87 -3.05 18.29
N LEU A 188 -14.55 -2.88 18.25
CA LEU A 188 -13.59 -3.95 18.54
C LEU A 188 -13.51 -4.33 20.04
N VAL A 189 -14.01 -3.48 20.95
CA VAL A 189 -13.89 -3.68 22.41
C VAL A 189 -14.37 -5.07 22.88
N PRO A 190 -15.52 -5.61 22.43
CA PRO A 190 -15.99 -6.92 22.87
C PRO A 190 -15.07 -8.09 22.51
N PHE A 191 -14.15 -7.89 21.55
CA PHE A 191 -13.23 -8.91 21.08
C PHE A 191 -11.87 -8.87 21.80
N ILE A 192 -11.60 -7.81 22.57
CA ILE A 192 -10.39 -7.68 23.40
C ILE A 192 -10.56 -8.55 24.64
N LYS A 193 -9.69 -9.55 24.79
CA LYS A 193 -9.71 -10.51 25.90
C LYS A 193 -8.98 -10.00 27.13
N ASN A 194 -7.84 -9.33 26.94
CA ASN A 194 -7.04 -8.83 28.03
C ASN A 194 -7.64 -7.54 28.58
N ASP A 195 -8.03 -7.56 29.86
CA ASP A 195 -8.45 -6.36 30.59
C ASP A 195 -7.25 -5.43 30.81
N LEU A 196 -7.15 -4.38 29.99
CA LEU A 196 -5.97 -3.51 29.96
C LEU A 196 -5.73 -2.77 31.28
N ASN A 197 -6.77 -2.48 32.05
CA ASN A 197 -6.60 -1.91 33.38
C ASN A 197 -5.95 -2.92 34.34
N LYS A 198 -6.27 -4.21 34.23
CA LYS A 198 -5.55 -5.25 34.97
C LYS A 198 -4.13 -5.45 34.46
N VAL A 199 -3.91 -5.39 33.15
CA VAL A 199 -2.55 -5.47 32.56
C VAL A 199 -1.67 -4.34 33.12
N LEU A 200 -2.18 -3.12 33.23
CA LEU A 200 -1.46 -1.99 33.82
C LEU A 200 -1.09 -2.18 35.30
N LEU A 201 -1.79 -3.04 36.04
CA LEU A 201 -1.44 -3.34 37.44
C LEU A 201 -0.24 -4.29 37.55
N ASN A 202 0.11 -5.00 36.48
CA ASN A 202 1.29 -5.86 36.45
C ASN A 202 2.59 -5.03 36.35
N GLU A 203 3.70 -5.67 36.67
CA GLU A 203 5.03 -5.12 36.42
C GLU A 203 5.27 -5.02 34.91
N ALA A 204 5.60 -3.81 34.43
CA ALA A 204 5.88 -3.57 33.03
C ALA A 204 7.29 -4.10 32.68
N LEU A 205 7.46 -4.66 31.49
CA LEU A 205 8.78 -5.02 30.97
C LEU A 205 9.67 -3.78 30.81
N LYS A 206 9.05 -2.67 30.45
CA LYS A 206 9.68 -1.39 30.21
C LYS A 206 8.67 -0.28 30.47
N GLU A 207 9.14 0.80 31.08
CA GLU A 207 8.37 2.03 31.31
C GLU A 207 9.21 3.21 30.82
N VAL A 208 8.62 4.04 29.95
CA VAL A 208 9.30 5.20 29.35
C VAL A 208 8.44 6.44 29.57
N PRO A 209 8.77 7.30 30.56
CA PRO A 209 8.07 8.57 30.75
C PRO A 209 8.56 9.61 29.73
N HIS A 210 7.62 10.30 29.11
CA HIS A 210 7.89 11.40 28.18
C HIS A 210 7.49 12.73 28.83
N LEU A 211 8.47 13.63 28.95
CA LEU A 211 8.31 14.91 29.63
C LEU A 211 8.16 16.07 28.64
N GLU A 212 7.27 17.00 28.95
CA GLU A 212 7.13 18.31 28.29
C GLU A 212 7.09 19.38 29.39
N ASP A 213 7.96 20.39 29.29
CA ASP A 213 8.13 21.44 30.31
C ASP A 213 8.31 20.90 31.74
N GLY A 214 9.02 19.78 31.88
CA GLY A 214 9.29 19.13 33.17
C GLY A 214 8.10 18.39 33.79
N LYS A 215 6.97 18.27 33.09
CA LYS A 215 5.80 17.48 33.49
C LYS A 215 5.65 16.25 32.61
N ILE A 216 5.14 15.16 33.16
CA ILE A 216 4.81 13.96 32.38
C ILE A 216 3.69 14.32 31.41
N LYS A 217 3.98 14.24 30.12
CA LYS A 217 3.00 14.38 29.04
C LYS A 217 2.25 13.07 28.84
N PHE A 218 3.01 11.97 28.77
CA PHE A 218 2.51 10.60 28.75
C PHE A 218 3.61 9.63 29.18
N THR A 219 3.21 8.40 29.48
CA THR A 219 4.14 7.30 29.75
C THR A 219 3.80 6.11 28.85
N ASP A 220 4.82 5.51 28.26
CA ASP A 220 4.70 4.26 27.50
C ASP A 220 5.03 3.07 28.40
N TYR A 221 4.07 2.15 28.51
CA TYR A 221 4.21 0.92 29.29
C TYR A 221 4.18 -0.30 28.36
N TYR A 222 5.20 -1.16 28.46
CA TYR A 222 5.34 -2.34 27.62
C TYR A 222 5.09 -3.61 28.42
N TYR A 223 4.24 -4.50 27.90
CA TYR A 223 3.85 -5.73 28.57
C TYR A 223 3.98 -6.94 27.66
N GLN A 224 4.39 -8.07 28.25
CA GLN A 224 4.09 -9.39 27.71
C GLN A 224 2.66 -9.75 28.12
N LEU A 225 1.84 -10.19 27.17
CA LEU A 225 0.51 -10.69 27.46
C LEU A 225 0.57 -12.16 27.87
N ASN A 226 -0.22 -12.52 28.88
CA ASN A 226 -0.32 -13.90 29.37
C ASN A 226 -0.97 -14.82 28.33
N GLU A 227 -1.98 -14.31 27.63
CA GLU A 227 -2.59 -14.96 26.49
C GLU A 227 -2.54 -14.02 25.28
N PRO A 228 -2.18 -14.52 24.08
CA PRO A 228 -2.12 -13.68 22.90
C PRO A 228 -3.48 -13.05 22.56
N GLU A 229 -3.48 -11.72 22.41
CA GLU A 229 -4.66 -10.97 21.97
C GLU A 229 -4.98 -11.31 20.51
N PHE A 230 -6.26 -11.49 20.20
CA PHE A 230 -6.72 -12.00 18.89
C PHE A 230 -6.06 -13.32 18.42
N GLY A 231 -5.35 -14.03 19.30
CA GLY A 231 -4.57 -15.22 18.95
C GLY A 231 -3.32 -14.95 18.10
N ILE A 232 -2.90 -13.68 17.99
CA ILE A 232 -1.76 -13.21 17.18
C ILE A 232 -0.77 -12.41 18.02
N PHE A 233 -1.26 -11.46 18.82
CA PHE A 233 -0.40 -10.48 19.46
C PHE A 233 0.00 -10.91 20.86
N GLU A 234 1.29 -11.02 21.08
CA GLU A 234 1.83 -11.51 22.35
C GLU A 234 2.26 -10.37 23.27
N ARG A 235 2.38 -9.15 22.74
CA ARG A 235 2.85 -7.97 23.46
C ARG A 235 1.86 -6.82 23.30
N ALA A 236 1.83 -5.93 24.29
CA ALA A 236 1.07 -4.69 24.25
C ALA A 236 1.91 -3.52 24.73
N GLU A 237 1.85 -2.41 23.99
CA GLU A 237 2.28 -1.09 24.42
C GLU A 237 1.03 -0.28 24.79
N LEU A 238 1.04 0.28 25.99
CA LEU A 238 -0.01 1.14 26.51
C LEU A 238 0.59 2.53 26.74
N LYS A 239 0.22 3.50 25.90
CA LYS A 239 0.58 4.91 26.04
C LYS A 239 -0.52 5.63 26.78
N VAL A 240 -0.23 6.13 27.98
CA VAL A 240 -1.22 6.75 28.87
C VAL A 240 -0.91 8.22 29.06
N PHE A 241 -1.83 9.09 28.64
CA PHE A 241 -1.71 10.55 28.75
C PHE A 241 -2.30 11.03 30.09
N SER A 242 -1.77 10.51 31.20
CA SER A 242 -2.21 10.84 32.55
C SER A 242 -1.08 10.60 33.54
N ASN A 243 -1.14 11.32 34.66
CA ASN A 243 -0.27 11.07 35.81
C ASN A 243 -0.65 9.80 36.59
N HIS A 244 -1.80 9.19 36.27
CA HIS A 244 -2.28 7.96 36.90
C HIS A 244 -2.18 6.81 35.91
N LYS A 245 -1.62 5.69 36.36
CA LYS A 245 -1.46 4.46 35.58
C LYS A 245 -2.80 3.72 35.41
N GLN A 246 -3.72 4.31 34.65
CA GLN A 246 -5.05 3.76 34.40
C GLN A 246 -5.58 4.18 33.03
N ILE A 247 -6.45 3.35 32.44
CA ILE A 247 -7.23 3.66 31.24
C ILE A 247 -8.67 3.90 31.67
N GLY A 248 -9.26 5.01 31.21
CA GLY A 248 -10.64 5.33 31.51
C GLY A 248 -11.19 6.41 30.59
N PRO A 249 -12.48 6.76 30.73
CA PRO A 249 -13.17 7.70 29.85
C PRO A 249 -12.42 9.03 29.66
N ASN A 250 -11.92 9.58 30.78
CA ASN A 250 -11.21 10.87 30.80
C ASN A 250 -9.69 10.76 30.58
N THR A 251 -9.16 9.62 30.14
CA THR A 251 -7.72 9.42 29.96
C THR A 251 -7.44 9.03 28.53
N HIS A 252 -6.90 9.97 27.76
CA HIS A 252 -6.47 9.66 26.40
C HIS A 252 -5.41 8.56 26.45
N SER A 253 -5.62 7.55 25.61
CA SER A 253 -4.77 6.37 25.59
C SER A 253 -4.63 5.84 24.16
N VAL A 254 -3.42 5.34 23.89
CA VAL A 254 -3.12 4.56 22.69
C VAL A 254 -2.78 3.15 23.14
N VAL A 255 -3.37 2.18 22.49
CA VAL A 255 -3.11 0.76 22.72
C VAL A 255 -2.55 0.19 21.44
N THR A 256 -1.32 -0.32 21.48
CA THR A 256 -0.72 -1.00 20.33
C THR A 256 -0.36 -2.43 20.72
N TYR A 257 -0.91 -3.38 19.99
CA TYR A 257 -0.59 -4.80 20.12
C TYR A 257 0.46 -5.18 19.08
N TYR A 258 1.42 -6.03 19.47
CA TYR A 258 2.51 -6.49 18.60
C TYR A 258 2.59 -8.01 18.58
N SER A 259 2.76 -8.57 17.39
CA SER A 259 3.08 -9.97 17.20
C SER A 259 4.59 -10.22 17.33
N LYS A 260 4.99 -11.48 17.14
CA LYS A 260 6.35 -11.79 16.71
C LYS A 260 6.56 -11.33 15.26
N TYR A 261 7.81 -11.24 14.83
CA TYR A 261 8.17 -10.85 13.47
C TYR A 261 7.44 -11.70 12.41
N GLU A 262 7.44 -13.03 12.57
CA GLU A 262 6.72 -13.93 11.68
C GLU A 262 5.27 -14.10 12.14
N VAL A 263 4.32 -13.89 11.22
CA VAL A 263 2.89 -14.07 11.46
C VAL A 263 2.27 -15.07 10.51
N ASN A 264 1.24 -15.78 11.00
CA ASN A 264 0.46 -16.68 10.17
C ASN A 264 -0.59 -15.89 9.39
N THR A 265 -0.48 -15.90 8.06
CA THR A 265 -1.34 -15.12 7.15
C THR A 265 -2.81 -15.44 7.28
N ASP A 266 -3.21 -16.71 7.51
CA ASP A 266 -4.61 -17.07 7.73
C ASP A 266 -5.19 -16.38 8.97
N LYS A 267 -4.40 -16.22 10.03
CA LYS A 267 -4.84 -15.47 11.21
C LYS A 267 -4.97 -13.98 10.92
N VAL A 268 -4.05 -13.41 10.12
CA VAL A 268 -4.13 -12.00 9.71
C VAL A 268 -5.38 -11.76 8.87
N LEU A 269 -5.65 -12.60 7.88
CA LEU A 269 -6.85 -12.54 7.05
C LEU A 269 -8.13 -12.57 7.90
N ARG A 270 -8.24 -13.51 8.85
CA ARG A 270 -9.39 -13.58 9.76
C ARG A 270 -9.55 -12.33 10.63
N LEU A 271 -8.45 -11.74 11.10
CA LEU A 271 -8.51 -10.50 11.87
C LEU A 271 -8.97 -9.33 11.00
N ILE A 272 -8.50 -9.25 9.75
CA ILE A 272 -8.97 -8.25 8.79
C ILE A 272 -10.46 -8.42 8.52
N ASP A 273 -10.93 -9.64 8.26
CA ASP A 273 -12.35 -9.93 8.05
C ASP A 273 -13.19 -9.48 9.26
N GLN A 274 -12.72 -9.73 10.49
CA GLN A 274 -13.39 -9.26 11.70
C GLN A 274 -13.44 -7.74 11.80
N LEU A 275 -12.33 -7.05 11.50
CA LEU A 275 -12.28 -5.59 11.51
C LEU A 275 -13.20 -4.99 10.45
N VAL A 276 -13.22 -5.57 9.25
CA VAL A 276 -14.09 -5.18 8.12
C VAL A 276 -15.55 -5.48 8.43
N ASP A 277 -15.82 -6.55 9.17
CA ASP A 277 -17.17 -6.84 9.63
C ASP A 277 -17.66 -5.74 10.56
N ILE A 278 -16.83 -5.25 11.49
CA ILE A 278 -17.20 -4.18 12.43
C ILE A 278 -17.27 -2.82 11.72
N TYR A 279 -16.24 -2.49 10.95
CA TYR A 279 -15.95 -1.14 10.47
C TYR A 279 -16.18 -0.94 8.98
N GLY A 280 -16.63 -1.94 8.23
CA GLY A 280 -16.84 -1.84 6.78
C GLY A 280 -15.53 -1.70 6.00
N THR A 281 -15.57 -0.96 4.88
CA THR A 281 -14.35 -0.60 4.14
C THR A 281 -13.38 0.17 5.03
N ASP A 282 -12.10 0.12 4.73
CA ASP A 282 -11.09 0.99 5.33
C ASP A 282 -11.16 2.44 4.80
N ASP A 283 -10.26 3.30 5.28
CA ASP A 283 -10.13 4.71 4.85
C ASP A 283 -9.81 4.87 3.36
N TYR A 284 -9.40 3.80 2.68
CA TYR A 284 -9.11 3.75 1.24
C TYR A 284 -10.22 3.05 0.43
N GLY A 285 -11.34 2.69 1.05
CA GLY A 285 -12.47 2.02 0.38
C GLY A 285 -12.27 0.52 0.13
N SER A 286 -11.29 -0.12 0.77
CA SER A 286 -10.97 -1.53 0.61
C SER A 286 -11.62 -2.40 1.69
N ARG A 287 -12.16 -3.56 1.30
CA ARG A 287 -12.70 -4.57 2.23
C ARG A 287 -11.73 -5.71 2.46
N GLU A 288 -11.20 -6.27 1.38
CA GLU A 288 -10.34 -7.45 1.44
C GLU A 288 -8.88 -7.04 1.24
N LEU A 289 -7.95 -7.91 1.64
CA LEU A 289 -6.54 -7.76 1.27
C LEU A 289 -6.38 -8.03 -0.23
N GLU A 290 -5.68 -7.15 -0.94
CA GLU A 290 -5.26 -7.41 -2.31
C GLU A 290 -4.16 -8.47 -2.30
N LEU A 291 -4.00 -9.24 -3.39
CA LEU A 291 -3.04 -10.35 -3.41
C LEU A 291 -1.62 -9.90 -3.03
N HIS A 292 -1.17 -8.77 -3.57
CA HIS A 292 0.17 -8.26 -3.28
C HIS A 292 0.37 -7.93 -1.79
N GLU A 293 -0.69 -7.59 -1.06
CA GLU A 293 -0.65 -7.36 0.39
C GLU A 293 -0.55 -8.68 1.16
N VAL A 294 -1.26 -9.72 0.68
CA VAL A 294 -1.11 -11.09 1.19
C VAL A 294 0.34 -11.56 1.01
N GLU A 295 0.94 -11.31 -0.15
CA GLU A 295 2.34 -11.63 -0.40
C GLU A 295 3.30 -10.89 0.54
N PHE A 296 3.04 -9.61 0.82
CA PHE A 296 3.87 -8.86 1.78
C PHE A 296 3.81 -9.48 3.17
N ILE A 297 2.63 -9.89 3.62
CA ILE A 297 2.44 -10.56 4.91
C ILE A 297 3.15 -11.92 4.92
N ASP A 298 2.94 -12.74 3.88
CA ASP A 298 3.57 -14.06 3.73
C ASP A 298 5.10 -14.00 3.75
N LYS A 299 5.67 -12.95 3.13
CA LYS A 299 7.12 -12.75 3.01
C LYS A 299 7.73 -11.95 4.17
N SER A 300 6.95 -11.58 5.18
CA SER A 300 7.38 -10.67 6.26
C SER A 300 7.97 -9.34 5.74
N GLU A 301 7.41 -8.85 4.63
CA GLU A 301 7.74 -7.56 4.03
C GLU A 301 6.92 -6.43 4.70
N SER A 302 7.43 -5.21 4.69
CA SER A 302 6.69 -4.06 5.24
C SER A 302 5.37 -3.90 4.50
N TRP A 303 4.27 -3.84 5.25
CA TRP A 303 2.95 -3.58 4.72
C TRP A 303 2.31 -2.44 5.49
N THR A 304 1.94 -1.38 4.77
CA THR A 304 1.41 -0.13 5.33
C THR A 304 0.13 -0.34 6.14
N GLY A 305 -0.63 -1.38 5.79
CA GLY A 305 -1.77 -1.82 6.56
C GLY A 305 -3.14 -1.37 6.07
N ARG A 306 -4.11 -1.50 6.97
CA ARG A 306 -5.47 -0.95 6.87
C ARG A 306 -5.69 0.03 8.02
N SER A 307 -6.50 1.06 7.79
CA SER A 307 -6.91 1.99 8.85
C SER A 307 -8.38 2.39 8.73
N TRP A 308 -8.97 2.69 9.88
CA TRP A 308 -10.31 3.24 10.02
C TRP A 308 -10.25 4.46 10.94
N LEU A 309 -10.37 5.66 10.37
CA LEU A 309 -10.49 6.93 11.06
C LEU A 309 -11.97 7.19 11.37
N VAL A 310 -12.38 7.00 12.61
CA VAL A 310 -13.80 7.03 12.98
C VAL A 310 -14.17 8.37 13.63
N ASN A 311 -15.25 8.97 13.14
CA ASN A 311 -15.74 10.28 13.57
C ASN A 311 -16.73 10.21 14.75
N GLN A 312 -17.24 11.38 15.17
CA GLN A 312 -18.19 11.52 16.28
C GLN A 312 -19.57 10.86 16.06
N HIS A 313 -19.88 10.47 14.83
CA HIS A 313 -21.10 9.74 14.47
C HIS A 313 -20.82 8.25 14.23
N HIS A 314 -19.61 7.77 14.53
CA HIS A 314 -19.19 6.40 14.29
C HIS A 314 -19.32 5.98 12.82
N ALA A 315 -19.04 6.92 11.93
CA ALA A 315 -18.78 6.70 10.51
C ALA A 315 -17.30 6.97 10.22
N LEU A 316 -16.83 6.55 9.05
CA LEU A 316 -15.50 6.98 8.59
C LEU A 316 -15.47 8.49 8.38
N GLN A 317 -14.41 9.13 8.85
CA GLN A 317 -14.25 10.57 8.78
C GLN A 317 -14.14 11.04 7.33
N ASP A 318 -14.92 12.06 6.98
CA ASP A 318 -14.68 12.86 5.79
C ASP A 318 -13.62 13.92 6.03
N LEU A 319 -12.39 13.66 5.56
CA LEU A 319 -11.29 14.63 5.64
C LEU A 319 -11.54 15.94 4.87
N SER A 320 -12.51 15.98 3.95
CA SER A 320 -12.94 17.20 3.26
C SER A 320 -14.01 17.99 4.02
N ASN A 321 -14.64 17.38 5.03
CA ASN A 321 -15.64 18.03 5.86
C ASN A 321 -14.98 18.59 7.14
N PRO A 322 -14.80 19.92 7.27
CA PRO A 322 -14.11 20.51 8.41
C PRO A 322 -14.90 20.40 9.73
N SER A 323 -16.17 20.00 9.68
CA SER A 323 -16.99 19.78 10.88
C SER A 323 -16.78 18.40 11.51
N GLU A 324 -16.14 17.48 10.79
CA GLU A 324 -15.85 16.14 11.29
C GLU A 324 -14.44 16.06 11.86
N TYR A 325 -14.30 15.33 12.96
CA TYR A 325 -13.01 15.06 13.59
C TYR A 325 -12.92 13.58 13.97
N THR A 326 -11.72 13.02 13.92
CA THR A 326 -11.46 11.66 14.40
C THR A 326 -11.66 11.61 15.91
N VAL A 327 -12.51 10.69 16.37
CA VAL A 327 -12.73 10.38 17.79
C VAL A 327 -11.84 9.24 18.24
N TYR A 328 -11.65 8.24 17.38
CA TYR A 328 -10.65 7.19 17.55
C TYR A 328 -10.23 6.64 16.19
N GLN A 329 -9.06 6.00 16.15
CA GLN A 329 -8.54 5.34 14.95
C GLN A 329 -8.18 3.90 15.28
N VAL A 330 -8.52 2.97 14.38
CA VAL A 330 -7.98 1.62 14.39
C VAL A 330 -7.05 1.47 13.20
N ARG A 331 -5.83 0.96 13.40
CA ARG A 331 -4.86 0.72 12.34
C ARG A 331 -4.20 -0.63 12.55
N ILE A 332 -4.08 -1.42 11.50
CA ILE A 332 -3.32 -2.68 11.49
C ILE A 332 -2.28 -2.60 10.39
N GLY A 333 -1.04 -3.00 10.65
CA GLY A 333 0.05 -3.01 9.66
C GLY A 333 1.15 -4.00 10.03
N LEU A 334 2.17 -4.12 9.18
CA LEU A 334 3.32 -5.01 9.39
C LEU A 334 4.60 -4.21 9.16
N ASP A 335 5.39 -4.06 10.22
CA ASP A 335 6.66 -3.34 10.16
C ASP A 335 7.82 -4.34 10.17
N ASN A 336 8.72 -4.25 9.19
CA ASN A 336 9.90 -5.12 9.09
C ASN A 336 11.23 -4.37 9.21
N ILE A 337 11.18 -3.06 9.41
CA ILE A 337 12.34 -2.18 9.58
C ILE A 337 12.12 -1.36 10.86
N GLY A 338 13.02 -1.46 11.84
CA GLY A 338 12.87 -0.76 13.12
C GLY A 338 13.63 -1.44 14.25
N ASN A 339 13.35 -1.02 15.49
CA ASN A 339 13.84 -1.73 16.67
C ASN A 339 13.16 -3.10 16.76
N ALA A 340 13.88 -4.12 17.25
CA ALA A 340 13.34 -5.48 17.37
C ALA A 340 12.00 -5.54 18.14
N ASP A 341 11.78 -4.59 19.04
CA ASP A 341 10.53 -4.50 19.82
C ASP A 341 9.33 -4.01 18.98
N ASP A 342 9.56 -3.27 17.91
CA ASP A 342 8.52 -2.66 17.06
C ASP A 342 8.26 -3.46 15.78
N LEU A 343 8.99 -4.56 15.57
CA LEU A 343 8.85 -5.41 14.39
C LEU A 343 7.64 -6.35 14.49
N GLY A 344 7.11 -6.72 13.33
CA GLY A 344 6.00 -7.66 13.17
C GLY A 344 4.68 -6.95 12.92
N LEU A 345 3.61 -7.75 12.91
CA LEU A 345 2.25 -7.25 12.74
C LEU A 345 1.86 -6.46 13.99
N ASN A 346 1.31 -5.28 13.78
CA ASN A 346 0.81 -4.44 14.84
C ASN A 346 -0.64 -4.04 14.60
N LEU A 347 -1.40 -3.93 15.69
CA LEU A 347 -2.75 -3.38 15.73
C LEU A 347 -2.76 -2.24 16.75
N SER A 348 -2.91 -1.02 16.27
CA SER A 348 -2.95 0.20 17.06
C SER A 348 -4.37 0.77 17.14
N ILE A 349 -4.76 1.19 18.33
CA ILE A 349 -6.01 1.88 18.62
C ILE A 349 -5.67 3.22 19.27
N ASN A 350 -5.81 4.30 18.51
CA ASN A 350 -5.64 5.66 18.99
C ASN A 350 -6.97 6.21 19.51
N GLY A 351 -6.98 6.82 20.70
CA GLY A 351 -8.24 7.26 21.31
C GLY A 351 -9.05 6.10 21.89
N PHE A 352 -8.35 5.13 22.52
CA PHE A 352 -8.98 3.93 23.08
C PHE A 352 -10.06 4.26 24.12
N ASN A 353 -9.91 5.34 24.88
CA ASN A 353 -10.94 5.83 25.79
C ASN A 353 -12.25 6.18 25.07
N SER A 354 -12.16 6.88 23.93
CA SER A 354 -13.34 7.25 23.14
C SER A 354 -14.01 6.02 22.54
N LEU A 355 -13.22 5.01 22.15
CA LEU A 355 -13.74 3.71 21.71
C LEU A 355 -14.54 3.02 22.83
N LEU A 356 -14.03 3.02 24.07
CA LEU A 356 -14.74 2.47 25.24
C LEU A 356 -16.04 3.21 25.54
N GLU A 357 -16.02 4.54 25.46
CA GLU A 357 -17.22 5.37 25.64
C GLU A 357 -18.28 5.04 24.60
N TYR A 358 -17.88 4.92 23.33
CA TYR A 358 -18.80 4.59 22.26
C TYR A 358 -19.39 3.18 22.42
N ASP A 359 -18.56 2.19 22.77
CA ASP A 359 -19.03 0.82 23.05
C ASP A 359 -20.07 0.78 24.19
N ALA A 360 -19.85 1.57 25.25
CA ALA A 360 -20.80 1.69 26.34
C ALA A 360 -22.12 2.35 25.91
N LEU A 361 -22.06 3.40 25.07
CA LEU A 361 -23.26 4.05 24.52
C LEU A 361 -24.07 3.10 23.64
N MET A 362 -23.41 2.31 22.79
CA MET A 362 -24.07 1.32 21.92
C MET A 362 -24.76 0.20 22.69
N LYS A 363 -24.26 -0.16 23.88
CA LYS A 363 -24.89 -1.17 24.75
C LYS A 363 -26.07 -0.63 25.57
N ALA A 364 -26.16 0.68 25.73
CA ALA A 364 -27.21 1.34 26.50
C ALA A 364 -28.47 1.63 25.68
N ASN A 365 -28.34 1.67 24.35
CA ASN A 365 -29.42 1.77 23.37
C ASN A 365 -29.82 0.39 22.84
#